data_AF-A0A3S0QJI3-F1
#
_entry.id   AF-A0A3S0QJI3-F1
#
_cell.length_a   1.000
_cell.length_b   1.000
_cell.length_c   1.000
_cell.angle_alpha   90.00
_cell.angle_beta   90.00
_cell.angle_gamma   90.00
#
_symmetry.space_group_name_H-M   'P 1'
#
loop_
_entity.id
_entity.type
_entity.pdbx_description
1 polymer ?
#
loop_
_entity_poly.entity_id
_entity_poly.type
_entity_poly.pdbx_seq_one_letter_code
_entity_poly.pdbx_strand_id
1 'polypeptide(L)'
;MNLRSALRRIAHELGLKGYYTHDDVIKELRSRHPGLIAAESQRLETIALKRILSDVDAKQAKTYNAEQGDFFPELAGFPGSYDARAVGLTDQKGVRVLLQLLPVKLVRAIATYAKPPKKNSSPQGRLKSYLDELSSYVQSDEEMFGEVIKRSRKK
;
A
#
# COMPACT_ATOMS: atom_id res chain seq x y z
N MET A 1 -1.64 12.94 17.35
CA MET A 1 -1.40 12.25 16.05
C MET A 1 -0.13 12.83 15.43
N ASN A 2 0.80 12.03 14.89
CA ASN A 2 2.05 12.54 14.29
C ASN A 2 1.97 12.60 12.74
N LEU A 3 2.87 13.36 12.11
CA LEU A 3 2.92 13.59 10.65
C LEU A 3 2.93 12.29 9.85
N ARG A 4 3.73 11.30 10.25
CA ARG A 4 3.84 10.01 9.54
C ARG A 4 2.53 9.22 9.60
N SER A 5 1.88 9.17 10.77
CA SER A 5 0.59 8.51 10.94
C SER A 5 -0.52 9.20 10.13
N ALA A 6 -0.51 10.54 10.09
CA ALA A 6 -1.47 11.31 9.28
C ALA A 6 -1.30 11.05 7.79
N LEU A 7 -0.05 11.10 7.29
CA LEU A 7 0.29 10.79 5.89
C LEU A 7 -0.14 9.38 5.49
N ARG A 8 0.11 8.37 6.34
CA ARG A 8 -0.34 6.99 6.08
C ARG A 8 -1.85 6.88 5.97
N ARG A 9 -2.58 7.50 6.89
CA ARG A 9 -4.04 7.42 6.93
C ARG A 9 -4.65 8.06 5.68
N ILE A 10 -4.19 9.24 5.32
CA ILE A 10 -4.66 9.95 4.11
C ILE A 10 -4.34 9.15 2.85
N ALA A 11 -3.11 8.62 2.74
CA ALA A 11 -2.73 7.78 1.60
C ALA A 11 -3.61 6.52 1.48
N HIS A 12 -3.95 5.88 2.61
CA HIS A 12 -4.89 4.77 2.62
C HIS A 12 -6.29 5.19 2.16
N GLU A 13 -6.84 6.26 2.75
CA GLU A 13 -8.17 6.78 2.41
C GLU A 13 -8.30 7.17 0.93
N LEU A 14 -7.26 7.78 0.35
CA LEU A 14 -7.21 8.10 -1.08
C LEU A 14 -7.05 6.83 -1.92
N GLY A 15 -6.19 5.91 -1.49
CA GLY A 15 -6.02 4.62 -2.14
C GLY A 15 -7.29 3.77 -2.17
N LEU A 16 -8.18 3.87 -1.17
CA LEU A 16 -9.48 3.20 -1.19
C LEU A 16 -10.40 3.70 -2.32
N LYS A 17 -10.18 4.91 -2.83
CA LYS A 17 -10.91 5.48 -3.96
C LYS A 17 -10.30 5.12 -5.32
N GLY A 18 -9.19 4.38 -5.35
CA GLY A 18 -8.48 4.00 -6.55
C GLY A 18 -7.00 4.40 -6.52
N TYR A 19 -6.58 5.15 -7.54
CA TYR A 19 -5.19 5.61 -7.65
C TYR A 19 -4.97 6.93 -6.91
N TYR A 20 -3.76 7.12 -6.40
CA TYR A 20 -3.36 8.39 -5.81
C TYR A 20 -1.89 8.73 -6.13
N THR A 21 -1.58 10.02 -6.08
CA THR A 21 -0.20 10.54 -6.15
C THR A 21 0.23 11.11 -4.80
N HIS A 22 1.53 11.34 -4.62
CA HIS A 22 2.01 12.03 -3.42
C HIS A 22 1.48 13.47 -3.30
N ASP A 23 1.20 14.13 -4.42
CA ASP A 23 0.65 15.49 -4.41
C ASP A 23 -0.79 15.51 -3.88
N ASP A 24 -1.59 14.49 -4.19
CA ASP A 24 -2.95 14.34 -3.64
C ASP A 24 -2.91 14.19 -2.11
N VAL A 25 -1.98 13.37 -1.60
CA VAL A 25 -1.81 13.16 -0.16
C VAL A 25 -1.37 14.43 0.55
N ILE A 26 -0.43 15.19 -0.04
CA ILE A 26 0.05 16.46 0.52
C ILE A 26 -1.06 17.51 0.52
N LYS A 27 -1.87 17.57 -0.55
CA LYS A 27 -3.03 18.47 -0.64
C LYS A 27 -4.04 18.18 0.48
N GLU A 28 -4.37 16.91 0.70
CA GLU A 28 -5.28 16.50 1.78
C GLU A 28 -4.68 16.73 3.18
N LEU A 29 -3.37 16.52 3.36
CA LEU A 29 -2.69 16.81 4.63
C LEU A 29 -2.80 18.30 4.97
N ARG A 30 -2.54 19.19 4.01
CA ARG A 30 -2.66 20.65 4.19
C ARG A 30 -4.07 21.08 4.57
N SER A 31 -5.07 20.46 3.95
CA SER A 31 -6.49 20.74 4.23
C SER A 31 -6.89 20.31 5.64
N ARG A 32 -6.50 19.09 6.06
CA ARG A 32 -7.01 18.47 7.29
C ARG A 32 -6.16 18.71 8.53
N HIS A 33 -4.85 18.85 8.37
CA HIS A 33 -3.88 18.95 9.46
C HIS A 33 -2.83 20.04 9.20
N PRO A 34 -3.23 21.31 8.98
CA PRO A 34 -2.29 22.39 8.66
C PRO A 34 -1.23 22.60 9.74
N GLY A 35 -1.57 22.36 11.01
CA GLY A 35 -0.63 22.47 12.14
C GLY A 35 0.46 21.40 12.19
N LEU A 36 0.40 20.36 11.34
CA LEU A 36 1.48 19.36 11.20
C LEU A 36 2.53 19.76 10.16
N ILE A 37 2.40 20.94 9.55
CA ILE A 37 3.22 21.42 8.44
C ILE A 37 3.97 22.67 8.88
N ALA A 38 5.30 22.67 8.73
CA ALA A 38 6.12 23.83 9.00
C ALA A 38 5.98 24.85 7.86
N ALA A 39 5.76 26.13 8.19
CA ALA A 39 5.45 27.21 7.25
C ALA A 39 6.64 27.70 6.39
N GLU A 40 7.68 26.87 6.20
CA GLU A 40 8.80 27.21 5.33
C GLU A 40 8.44 27.07 3.84
N SER A 41 9.34 27.50 2.95
CA SER A 41 9.16 27.47 1.48
C SER A 41 8.37 26.24 1.00
N GLN A 42 7.16 26.48 0.48
CA GLN A 42 6.20 25.45 0.08
C GLN A 42 6.82 24.39 -0.85
N ARG A 43 7.80 24.77 -1.67
CA ARG A 43 8.52 23.85 -2.56
C ARG A 43 9.45 22.91 -1.79
N LEU A 44 10.26 23.43 -0.86
CA LEU A 44 11.16 22.62 -0.03
C LEU A 44 10.36 21.72 0.91
N GLU A 45 9.27 22.26 1.48
CA GLU A 45 8.31 21.51 2.30
C GLU A 45 7.69 20.34 1.51
N THR A 46 7.22 20.60 0.28
CA THR A 46 6.65 19.56 -0.59
C THR A 46 7.68 18.46 -0.90
N ILE A 47 8.93 18.83 -1.17
CA ILE A 47 10.01 17.85 -1.40
C ILE A 47 10.27 17.01 -0.14
N ALA A 48 10.31 17.64 1.03
CA ALA A 48 10.49 16.94 2.30
C ALA A 48 9.31 15.98 2.58
N LEU A 49 8.08 16.41 2.36
CA LEU A 49 6.88 15.57 2.50
C LEU A 49 6.88 14.40 1.51
N LYS A 50 7.25 14.61 0.24
CA LYS A 50 7.41 13.54 -0.75
C LYS A 50 8.47 12.52 -0.32
N ARG A 51 9.58 12.98 0.27
CA ARG A 51 10.62 12.09 0.81
C ARG A 51 10.11 11.28 2.01
N ILE A 52 9.41 11.93 2.95
CA ILE A 52 8.79 11.25 4.10
C ILE A 52 7.74 10.23 3.62
N LEU A 53 6.94 10.57 2.61
CA LEU A 53 5.97 9.64 2.00
C LEU A 53 6.67 8.45 1.36
N SER A 54 7.74 8.69 0.61
CA SER A 54 8.56 7.63 0.02
C SER A 54 9.17 6.72 1.09
N ASP A 55 9.64 7.28 2.20
CA ASP A 55 10.15 6.52 3.34
C ASP A 55 9.05 5.73 4.06
N VAL A 56 7.85 6.31 4.18
CA VAL A 56 6.67 5.64 4.72
C VAL A 56 6.29 4.45 3.86
N ASP A 57 6.16 4.64 2.54
CA ASP A 57 5.86 3.60 1.57
C ASP A 57 6.95 2.52 1.55
N ALA A 58 8.23 2.91 1.57
CA ALA A 58 9.36 1.98 1.56
C ALA A 58 9.46 1.15 2.85
N LYS A 59 9.15 1.74 4.01
CA LYS A 59 9.08 1.00 5.27
C LYS A 59 7.85 0.08 5.32
N GLN A 60 6.71 0.51 4.78
CA GLN A 60 5.53 -0.36 4.61
C GLN A 60 5.86 -1.57 3.73
N ALA A 61 6.55 -1.37 2.60
CA ALA A 61 6.94 -2.46 1.69
C ALA A 61 7.88 -3.49 2.33
N LYS A 62 8.69 -3.09 3.32
CA LYS A 62 9.73 -3.94 3.92
C LYS A 62 9.31 -4.65 5.20
N THR A 63 8.25 -4.23 5.87
CA THR A 63 7.93 -4.72 7.22
C THR A 63 6.45 -5.06 7.33
N TYR A 64 6.12 -6.36 7.24
CA TYR A 64 4.87 -6.87 7.81
C TYR A 64 4.96 -6.70 9.33
N ASN A 65 4.08 -5.91 9.91
CA ASN A 65 3.92 -5.76 11.35
C ASN A 65 2.42 -5.93 11.67
N ALA A 66 2.07 -6.86 12.56
CA ALA A 66 0.70 -7.07 13.01
C ALA A 66 0.09 -5.81 13.67
N GLU A 67 0.92 -4.97 14.30
CA GLU A 67 0.49 -3.66 14.85
C GLU A 67 0.18 -2.62 13.76
N GLN A 68 0.58 -2.87 12.50
CA GLN A 68 0.09 -2.09 11.36
C GLN A 68 -1.28 -2.56 10.86
N GLY A 69 -1.80 -3.66 11.42
CA GLY A 69 -3.15 -4.15 11.19
C GLY A 69 -4.22 -3.10 11.51
N ASP A 70 -3.96 -2.19 12.44
CA ASP A 70 -4.86 -1.07 12.75
C ASP A 70 -4.98 -0.06 11.60
N PHE A 71 -3.93 0.10 10.80
CA PHE A 71 -3.91 1.06 9.69
C PHE A 71 -4.48 0.48 8.41
N PHE A 72 -4.37 -0.83 8.24
CA PHE A 72 -4.86 -1.56 7.06
C PHE A 72 -5.57 -2.85 7.49
N PRO A 73 -6.67 -2.73 8.24
CA PRO A 73 -7.37 -3.91 8.74
C PRO A 73 -7.79 -4.81 7.59
N GLU A 74 -8.19 -4.25 6.44
CA GLU A 74 -8.57 -4.98 5.23
C GLU A 74 -7.41 -5.75 4.59
N LEU A 75 -6.15 -5.44 4.92
CA LEU A 75 -4.95 -6.09 4.38
C LEU A 75 -4.24 -7.00 5.38
N ALA A 76 -4.77 -7.18 6.59
CA ALA A 76 -4.17 -8.02 7.64
C ALA A 76 -2.68 -7.70 7.91
N GLY A 77 -2.26 -6.44 7.75
CA GLY A 77 -0.87 -6.01 7.92
C GLY A 77 0.04 -6.15 6.69
N PHE A 78 -0.49 -6.53 5.52
CA PHE A 78 0.26 -6.49 4.27
C PHE A 78 0.55 -5.06 3.80
N PRO A 79 1.71 -4.83 3.12
CA PRO A 79 2.07 -3.51 2.62
C PRO A 79 0.96 -2.90 1.76
N GLY A 80 0.56 -1.69 2.13
CA GLY A 80 -0.65 -1.05 1.64
C GLY A 80 -0.65 -0.73 0.15
N SER A 81 0.48 -0.25 -0.40
CA SER A 81 0.53 0.32 -1.75
C SER A 81 1.71 -0.15 -2.59
N TYR A 82 1.50 -0.23 -3.91
CA TYR A 82 2.49 -0.57 -4.93
C TYR A 82 2.55 0.52 -6.00
N ASP A 83 3.68 0.59 -6.72
CA ASP A 83 3.81 1.47 -7.87
C ASP A 83 2.97 0.89 -9.01
N ALA A 84 1.94 1.64 -9.44
CA ALA A 84 1.01 1.21 -10.47
C ALA A 84 1.71 0.97 -11.81
N ARG A 85 2.83 1.66 -12.08
CA ARG A 85 3.65 1.41 -13.26
C ARG A 85 4.42 0.10 -13.19
N ALA A 86 4.94 -0.24 -12.02
CA ALA A 86 5.68 -1.50 -11.83
C ALA A 86 4.80 -2.74 -12.02
N VAL A 87 3.48 -2.58 -11.85
CA VAL A 87 2.48 -3.65 -12.05
C VAL A 87 1.73 -3.53 -13.38
N GLY A 88 2.14 -2.61 -14.27
CA GLY A 88 1.58 -2.48 -15.62
C GLY A 88 0.19 -1.85 -15.71
N LEU A 89 -0.25 -1.11 -14.69
CA LEU A 89 -1.56 -0.43 -14.68
C LEU A 89 -1.54 0.96 -15.32
N THR A 90 -0.36 1.58 -15.43
CA THR A 90 -0.20 2.92 -16.03
C THR A 90 1.26 3.15 -16.43
N ASP A 91 1.50 4.04 -17.40
CA ASP A 91 2.85 4.51 -17.74
C ASP A 91 3.30 5.69 -16.88
N GLN A 92 2.38 6.29 -16.11
CA GLN A 92 2.63 7.45 -15.30
C GLN A 92 3.47 7.11 -14.07
N LYS A 93 4.55 7.87 -13.87
CA LYS A 93 5.40 7.75 -12.66
C LYS A 93 4.68 8.34 -11.45
N GLY A 94 4.89 7.73 -10.29
CA GLY A 94 4.41 8.27 -9.01
C GLY A 94 2.95 7.95 -8.70
N VAL A 95 2.28 7.15 -9.54
CA VAL A 95 0.95 6.63 -9.27
C VAL A 95 1.05 5.41 -8.37
N ARG A 96 0.31 5.43 -7.26
CA ARG A 96 0.27 4.35 -6.28
C ARG A 96 -1.11 3.68 -6.29
N VAL A 97 -1.13 2.38 -6.06
CA VAL A 97 -2.33 1.56 -6.00
C VAL A 97 -2.28 0.65 -4.78
N LEU A 98 -3.42 0.45 -4.11
CA LEU A 98 -3.46 -0.45 -2.96
C LEU A 98 -3.45 -1.91 -3.41
N LEU A 99 -2.79 -2.79 -2.64
CA LEU A 99 -2.70 -4.21 -2.94
C LEU A 99 -4.09 -4.88 -3.04
N GLN A 100 -5.04 -4.48 -2.17
CA GLN A 100 -6.43 -4.97 -2.19
C GLN A 100 -7.19 -4.58 -3.46
N LEU A 101 -6.73 -3.54 -4.16
CA LEU A 101 -7.29 -3.07 -5.41
C LEU A 101 -6.54 -3.64 -6.63
N LEU A 102 -5.80 -4.74 -6.45
CA LEU A 102 -5.20 -5.47 -7.56
C LEU A 102 -5.97 -6.78 -7.81
N PRO A 103 -6.15 -7.19 -9.08
CA PRO A 103 -6.57 -8.54 -9.42
C PRO A 103 -5.62 -9.59 -8.85
N VAL A 104 -6.15 -10.75 -8.45
CA VAL A 104 -5.37 -11.86 -7.88
C VAL A 104 -4.18 -12.26 -8.78
N LYS A 105 -4.35 -12.27 -10.12
CA LYS A 105 -3.23 -12.54 -11.05
C LYS A 105 -2.03 -11.60 -10.88
N LEU A 106 -2.27 -10.31 -10.64
CA LEU A 106 -1.21 -9.32 -10.45
C LEU A 106 -0.56 -9.51 -9.06
N VAL A 107 -1.36 -9.83 -8.04
CA VAL A 107 -0.85 -10.11 -6.69
C VAL A 107 0.02 -11.37 -6.69
N ARG A 108 -0.36 -12.43 -7.43
CA ARG A 108 0.50 -13.62 -7.66
C ARG A 108 1.78 -13.23 -8.38
N ALA A 109 1.73 -12.43 -9.43
CA ALA A 109 2.92 -11.98 -10.15
C ALA A 109 3.89 -11.22 -9.22
N ILE A 110 3.37 -10.33 -8.36
CA ILE A 110 4.16 -9.63 -7.33
C ILE A 110 4.82 -10.62 -6.35
N ALA A 111 4.10 -11.67 -5.95
CA ALA A 111 4.59 -12.69 -5.02
C ALA A 111 5.67 -13.61 -5.62
N THR A 112 5.78 -13.70 -6.95
CA THR A 112 6.58 -14.72 -7.66
C THR A 112 7.93 -14.19 -8.20
N TYR A 113 8.38 -12.99 -7.80
CA TYR A 113 9.62 -12.40 -8.35
C TYR A 113 10.85 -13.32 -8.24
N ALA A 114 11.60 -13.42 -9.36
CA ALA A 114 12.50 -14.51 -9.78
C ALA A 114 13.82 -14.75 -9.00
N LYS A 115 13.95 -14.31 -7.74
CA LYS A 115 15.06 -14.74 -6.88
C LYS A 115 14.48 -15.41 -5.64
N PRO A 116 14.73 -16.72 -5.43
CA PRO A 116 14.26 -17.38 -4.22
C PRO A 116 14.81 -16.61 -3.02
N PRO A 117 13.94 -16.04 -2.16
CA PRO A 117 14.42 -15.27 -1.03
C PRO A 117 15.22 -16.19 -0.12
N LYS A 118 16.45 -15.80 0.20
CA LYS A 118 17.22 -16.43 1.28
C LYS A 118 16.45 -16.15 2.58
N LYS A 119 15.71 -17.15 3.07
CA LYS A 119 14.80 -17.17 4.24
C LYS A 119 13.37 -16.69 3.97
N ASN A 120 12.42 -17.35 4.65
CA ASN A 120 10.97 -17.09 4.73
C ASN A 120 10.57 -15.68 5.25
N SER A 121 11.49 -14.71 5.26
CA SER A 121 11.30 -13.37 5.81
C SER A 121 11.08 -12.28 4.75
N SER A 122 11.04 -12.61 3.45
CA SER A 122 10.79 -11.61 2.41
C SER A 122 9.30 -11.22 2.34
N PRO A 123 8.98 -9.96 2.01
CA PRO A 123 7.60 -9.53 1.74
C PRO A 123 6.88 -10.40 0.70
N GLN A 124 7.61 -10.86 -0.32
CA GLN A 124 7.08 -11.74 -1.37
C GLN A 124 6.75 -13.14 -0.83
N GLY A 125 7.61 -13.72 0.01
CA GLY A 125 7.36 -15.02 0.63
C GLY A 125 6.16 -14.98 1.58
N ARG A 126 6.00 -13.87 2.32
CA ARG A 126 4.80 -13.62 3.13
C ARG A 126 3.56 -13.49 2.26
N LEU A 127 3.63 -12.71 1.18
CA LEU A 127 2.49 -12.51 0.27
C LEU A 127 2.08 -13.82 -0.40
N LYS A 128 3.06 -14.64 -0.78
CA LYS A 128 2.82 -15.99 -1.30
C LYS A 128 2.11 -16.88 -0.27
N SER A 129 2.62 -16.93 0.96
CA SER A 129 2.01 -17.73 2.03
C SER A 129 0.55 -17.30 2.30
N TYR A 130 0.28 -16.00 2.27
CA TYR A 130 -1.06 -15.47 2.45
C TYR A 130 -1.98 -15.75 1.25
N LEU A 131 -1.46 -15.72 0.02
CA LEU A 131 -2.20 -16.17 -1.16
C LEU A 131 -2.52 -17.67 -1.09
N ASP A 132 -1.61 -18.49 -0.55
CA ASP A 132 -1.81 -19.92 -0.37
C ASP A 132 -2.91 -20.19 0.68
N GLU A 133 -2.94 -19.44 1.79
CA GLU A 133 -4.04 -19.47 2.77
C GLU A 133 -5.39 -19.05 2.17
N LEU A 134 -5.38 -18.02 1.33
CA LEU A 134 -6.58 -17.49 0.67
C LEU A 134 -7.05 -18.34 -0.51
N SER A 135 -6.27 -19.34 -0.96
CA SER A 135 -6.53 -20.11 -2.18
C SER A 135 -7.92 -20.72 -2.26
N SER A 136 -8.42 -21.28 -1.14
CA SER A 136 -9.77 -21.87 -1.06
C SER A 136 -10.91 -20.85 -1.18
N TYR A 137 -10.60 -19.57 -1.04
CA TYR A 137 -11.52 -18.47 -1.19
C TYR A 137 -11.41 -17.80 -2.56
N VAL A 138 -10.43 -18.14 -3.39
CA VAL A 138 -10.28 -17.56 -4.74
C VAL A 138 -11.25 -18.26 -5.70
N GLN A 139 -12.11 -17.49 -6.36
CA GLN A 139 -13.05 -17.94 -7.38
C GLN A 139 -12.57 -17.60 -8.80
N SER A 140 -11.78 -16.55 -8.97
CA SER A 140 -11.25 -16.13 -10.28
C SER A 140 -9.97 -15.32 -10.12
N ASP A 141 -9.01 -15.49 -11.03
CA ASP A 141 -7.77 -14.70 -11.03
C ASP A 141 -7.98 -13.22 -11.40
N GLU A 142 -9.14 -12.88 -11.98
CA GLU A 142 -9.55 -11.50 -12.28
C GLU A 142 -10.22 -10.80 -11.08
N GLU A 143 -10.56 -11.55 -10.03
CA GLU A 143 -11.22 -10.95 -8.88
C GLU A 143 -10.25 -10.07 -8.08
N MET A 144 -10.79 -9.05 -7.42
CA MET A 144 -10.00 -8.13 -6.62
C MET A 144 -9.51 -8.81 -5.35
N PHE A 145 -8.23 -8.64 -5.02
CA PHE A 145 -7.63 -9.26 -3.85
C PHE A 145 -8.35 -8.92 -2.54
N GLY A 146 -8.84 -7.68 -2.42
CA GLY A 146 -9.64 -7.25 -1.28
C GLY A 146 -10.96 -8.02 -1.11
N GLU A 147 -11.59 -8.45 -2.20
CA GLU A 147 -12.82 -9.24 -2.14
C GLU A 147 -12.56 -10.67 -1.64
N VAL A 148 -11.42 -11.26 -2.03
CA VAL A 148 -10.96 -12.55 -1.51
C VAL A 148 -10.72 -12.47 0.01
N ILE A 149 -10.05 -11.41 0.47
CA ILE A 149 -9.79 -11.19 1.90
C ILE A 149 -11.10 -11.01 2.69
N LYS A 150 -12.05 -10.22 2.17
CA LYS A 150 -13.36 -10.05 2.82
C LYS A 150 -14.10 -11.39 2.91
N ARG A 151 -14.02 -12.22 1.87
CA ARG A 151 -14.68 -13.53 1.82
C ARG A 151 -14.11 -14.49 2.86
N SER A 152 -12.79 -14.52 3.04
CA SER A 152 -12.15 -15.41 4.02
C SER A 152 -12.49 -15.10 5.47
N ARG A 153 -12.91 -13.86 5.76
CA ARG A 153 -13.26 -13.39 7.12
C ARG A 153 -14.75 -13.48 7.46
N LYS A 154 -15.59 -13.87 6.51
CA LYS A 154 -17.04 -14.08 6.73
C LYS A 154 -17.37 -15.51 7.18
N LYS A 155 -16.35 -16.36 7.34
CA LYS A 155 -16.44 -17.67 8.00
C LYS A 155 -15.98 -17.55 9.45
#